data_AF-A0A7L3N4W0-F1
#
_entry.id   AF-A0A7L3N4W0-F1
#
_cell.length_a   1.000
_cell.length_b   1.000
_cell.length_c   1.000
_cell.angle_alpha   90.00
_cell.angle_beta   90.00
_cell.angle_gamma   90.00
#
_symmetry.space_group_name_H-M   'P 1'
#
loop_
_entity.id
_entity.type
_entity.pdbx_description
1 polymer ?
#
loop_
_entity_poly.entity_id
_entity_poly.type
_entity_poly.pdbx_seq_one_letter_code
_entity_poly.pdbx_strand_id
1 'polypeptide(L)'
;YCPAGGELRAVLVTQPLQPTLSAPGVEFYVDCEGQYEGSQRWASGRTEAIIKHMQNNNVKLLLSSVKQEELAIYYAKLYGISVVECLSSEEMALIREITGVSPYTPCCDNIGAEISETTVVMFCERLLLGSKRCVHIGFTSVCDFEPHCLILCGPVEDVNKQHAAALQGAFTMLQQLFKTFEQ
;
A
#
# COMPACT_ATOMS: atom_id res chain seq x y z
N TYR A 1 -3.24 12.96 -5.28
CA TYR A 1 -3.88 13.67 -4.16
C TYR A 1 -3.13 13.29 -2.88
N CYS A 2 -3.11 14.13 -1.85
CA CYS A 2 -2.70 13.76 -0.50
C CYS A 2 -3.89 14.08 0.38
N PRO A 3 -4.41 13.14 1.17
CA PRO A 3 -5.50 13.45 2.07
C PRO A 3 -4.95 14.44 3.11
N ALA A 4 -5.67 15.54 3.36
CA ALA A 4 -5.32 16.49 4.41
C ALA A 4 -5.33 15.77 5.77
N GLY A 5 -4.52 16.26 6.71
CA GLY A 5 -4.23 15.58 7.99
C GLY A 5 -5.46 15.12 8.77
N GLY A 6 -5.28 14.03 9.52
CA GLY A 6 -6.32 13.34 10.29
C GLY A 6 -6.28 11.84 10.06
N GLU A 7 -7.09 11.09 10.80
CA GLU A 7 -7.22 9.65 10.66
C GLU A 7 -7.82 9.27 9.29
N LEU A 8 -7.17 8.33 8.61
CA LEU A 8 -7.52 7.86 7.28
C LEU A 8 -7.78 6.38 7.33
N ARG A 9 -8.83 5.94 6.63
CA ARG A 9 -9.04 4.51 6.40
C ARG A 9 -8.24 4.08 5.18
N ALA A 10 -7.40 3.07 5.37
CA ALA A 10 -6.55 2.51 4.33
C ALA A 10 -6.87 1.03 4.07
N VAL A 11 -6.61 0.59 2.84
CA VAL A 11 -6.69 -0.82 2.43
C VAL A 11 -5.36 -1.28 1.85
N LEU A 12 -4.98 -2.52 2.14
CA LEU A 12 -3.80 -3.16 1.56
C LEU A 12 -4.24 -4.03 0.38
N VAL A 13 -3.54 -3.96 -0.75
CA VAL A 13 -3.82 -4.82 -1.91
C VAL A 13 -2.53 -5.43 -2.44
N THR A 14 -2.60 -6.70 -2.82
CA THR A 14 -1.46 -7.46 -3.34
C THR A 14 -1.52 -7.69 -4.85
N GLN A 15 -2.59 -7.25 -5.50
CA GLN A 15 -2.87 -7.48 -6.92
C GLN A 15 -3.30 -6.19 -7.62
N PRO A 16 -3.17 -6.10 -8.95
CA PRO A 16 -3.76 -5.00 -9.72
C PRO A 16 -5.27 -4.97 -9.52
N LEU A 17 -5.84 -3.77 -9.33
CA LEU A 17 -7.29 -3.62 -9.20
C LEU A 17 -8.03 -3.77 -10.53
N GLN A 18 -7.33 -3.48 -11.64
CA GLN A 18 -7.88 -3.71 -12.96
C GLN A 18 -7.84 -5.20 -13.28
N PRO A 19 -8.98 -5.80 -13.69
CA PRO A 19 -9.01 -7.22 -13.99
C PRO A 19 -8.25 -7.51 -15.28
N THR A 20 -7.50 -8.63 -15.29
CA THR A 20 -6.88 -9.13 -16.50
C THR A 20 -7.93 -9.74 -17.43
N LEU A 21 -7.77 -9.54 -18.74
CA LEU A 21 -8.67 -10.09 -19.75
C LEU A 21 -8.45 -11.61 -19.99
N SER A 22 -7.29 -12.12 -19.59
CA SER A 22 -6.99 -13.54 -19.57
C SER A 22 -6.24 -13.94 -18.30
N ALA A 23 -6.26 -15.24 -18.03
CA ALA A 23 -5.46 -15.83 -16.97
C ALA A 23 -3.97 -15.85 -17.37
N PRO A 24 -3.04 -15.90 -16.39
CA PRO A 24 -1.61 -16.05 -16.68
C PRO A 24 -1.35 -17.27 -17.57
N GLY A 25 -0.60 -17.08 -18.66
CA GLY A 25 -0.28 -18.14 -19.61
C GLY A 25 -1.39 -18.49 -20.60
N VAL A 26 -2.50 -17.75 -20.62
CA VAL A 26 -3.61 -17.91 -21.57
C VAL A 26 -3.69 -16.71 -22.49
N GLU A 27 -3.77 -16.97 -23.80
CA GLU A 27 -3.96 -15.94 -24.81
C GLU A 27 -5.42 -15.46 -24.83
N PHE A 28 -5.62 -14.15 -24.86
CA PHE A 28 -6.92 -13.54 -25.07
C PHE A 28 -7.14 -13.36 -26.58
N TYR A 29 -7.93 -14.24 -27.18
CA TYR A 29 -8.29 -14.12 -28.59
C TYR A 29 -9.46 -13.16 -28.78
N VAL A 30 -9.37 -12.32 -29.81
CA VAL A 30 -10.39 -11.33 -30.17
C VAL A 30 -10.79 -11.56 -31.62
N ASP A 31 -12.07 -11.88 -31.83
CA ASP A 31 -12.64 -12.12 -33.16
C ASP A 31 -12.96 -10.81 -33.90
N CYS A 32 -13.29 -9.74 -33.18
CA CYS A 32 -13.66 -8.45 -33.75
C CYS A 32 -13.37 -7.26 -32.83
N GLU A 33 -13.28 -6.06 -33.42
CA GLU A 33 -13.03 -4.81 -32.68
C GLU A 33 -14.09 -4.56 -31.59
N GLY A 34 -15.37 -4.84 -31.86
CA GLY A 34 -16.44 -4.67 -30.89
C GLY A 34 -16.30 -5.56 -29.64
N GLN A 35 -15.72 -6.76 -29.79
CA GLN A 35 -15.42 -7.64 -28.66
C GLN A 35 -14.29 -7.06 -27.81
N TYR A 36 -13.22 -6.57 -28.44
CA TYR A 36 -12.13 -5.92 -27.73
C TYR A 36 -12.58 -4.68 -26.96
N GLU A 37 -13.34 -3.80 -27.62
CA GLU A 37 -13.92 -2.62 -26.97
C GLU A 37 -14.86 -3.01 -25.82
N GLY A 38 -15.68 -4.05 -26.01
CA GLY A 38 -16.55 -4.57 -24.97
C GLY A 38 -15.77 -5.04 -23.74
N SER A 39 -14.67 -5.77 -23.96
CA SER A 39 -13.77 -6.24 -22.90
C SER A 39 -13.08 -5.10 -22.16
N GLN A 40 -12.61 -4.08 -22.88
CA GLN A 40 -12.04 -2.87 -22.26
C GLN A 40 -13.07 -2.10 -21.43
N ARG A 41 -14.29 -1.90 -21.96
CA ARG A 41 -15.39 -1.24 -21.23
C ARG A 41 -15.75 -2.02 -19.96
N TRP A 42 -15.79 -3.35 -20.05
CA TRP A 42 -16.01 -4.21 -18.88
C TRP A 42 -14.91 -4.03 -17.82
N ALA A 43 -13.63 -4.10 -18.23
CA ALA A 43 -12.51 -3.96 -17.30
C ALA A 43 -12.49 -2.57 -16.64
N SER A 44 -12.74 -1.52 -17.43
CA SER A 44 -12.85 -0.14 -16.94
C SER A 44 -13.99 0.03 -15.94
N GLY A 45 -15.22 -0.38 -16.31
CA GLY A 45 -16.39 -0.27 -15.44
C GLY A 45 -16.25 -1.08 -14.15
N ARG A 46 -15.54 -2.21 -14.20
CA ARG A 46 -15.25 -3.03 -13.02
C ARG A 46 -14.21 -2.39 -12.11
N THR A 47 -13.15 -1.80 -12.68
CA THR A 47 -12.15 -1.03 -11.93
C THR A 47 -12.80 0.16 -11.23
N GLU A 48 -13.67 0.87 -11.95
CA GLU A 48 -14.45 1.97 -11.39
C GLU A 48 -15.32 1.51 -10.22
N ALA A 49 -16.04 0.40 -10.39
CA ALA A 49 -16.92 -0.13 -9.36
C ALA A 49 -16.16 -0.51 -8.08
N ILE A 50 -14.98 -1.13 -8.20
CA ILE A 50 -14.13 -1.48 -7.05
C ILE A 50 -13.67 -0.21 -6.31
N ILE A 51 -13.19 0.79 -7.03
CA ILE A 51 -12.68 2.03 -6.41
C ILE A 51 -13.82 2.85 -5.79
N LYS A 52 -14.96 2.91 -6.46
CA LYS A 52 -16.17 3.53 -5.91
C LYS A 52 -16.66 2.80 -4.66
N HIS A 53 -16.56 1.47 -4.64
CA HIS A 53 -16.87 0.66 -3.48
C HIS A 53 -15.94 0.97 -2.30
N MET A 54 -14.63 1.12 -2.54
CA MET A 54 -13.68 1.59 -1.52
C MET A 54 -14.06 2.98 -0.99
N GLN A 55 -14.43 3.91 -1.88
CA GLN A 55 -14.85 5.25 -1.49
C GLN A 55 -16.14 5.25 -0.65
N ASN A 56 -17.12 4.40 -0.98
CA ASN A 56 -18.34 4.21 -0.20
C ASN A 56 -18.04 3.65 1.20
N ASN A 57 -17.00 2.83 1.33
CA ASN A 57 -16.49 2.32 2.62
C ASN A 57 -15.56 3.31 3.34
N ASN A 58 -15.55 4.58 2.92
CA ASN A 58 -14.74 5.67 3.46
C ASN A 58 -13.21 5.46 3.37
N VAL A 59 -12.74 4.60 2.46
CA VAL A 59 -11.30 4.42 2.20
C VAL A 59 -10.74 5.69 1.54
N LYS A 60 -9.61 6.18 2.05
CA LYS A 60 -8.90 7.36 1.54
C LYS A 60 -7.48 7.05 1.06
N LEU A 61 -6.96 5.86 1.39
CA LEU A 61 -5.61 5.45 1.04
C LEU A 61 -5.58 3.98 0.57
N LEU A 62 -4.96 3.76 -0.59
CA LEU A 62 -4.68 2.45 -1.16
C LEU A 62 -3.18 2.19 -1.03
N LEU A 63 -2.83 1.10 -0.33
CA LEU A 63 -1.46 0.61 -0.17
C LEU A 63 -1.29 -0.64 -1.02
N SER A 64 -0.47 -0.58 -2.07
CA SER A 64 -0.31 -1.67 -3.02
C SER A 64 1.11 -2.21 -3.07
N SER A 65 1.25 -3.54 -3.02
CA SER A 65 2.53 -4.22 -3.25
C SER A 65 2.92 -4.27 -4.73
N VAL A 66 2.01 -3.92 -5.64
CA VAL A 66 2.24 -3.94 -7.08
C VAL A 66 1.99 -2.56 -7.67
N LYS A 67 2.51 -2.34 -8.87
CA LYS A 67 2.14 -1.17 -9.65
C LYS A 67 0.69 -1.27 -10.11
N GLN A 68 -0.07 -0.20 -9.94
CA GLN A 68 -1.46 -0.14 -10.39
C GLN A 68 -1.54 0.39 -11.82
N GLU A 69 -2.56 -0.06 -12.55
CA GLU A 69 -2.82 0.39 -13.92
C GLU A 69 -3.35 1.84 -13.95
N GLU A 70 -3.14 2.54 -15.07
CA GLU A 70 -3.50 3.95 -15.21
C GLU A 70 -5.00 4.20 -14.97
N LEU A 71 -5.88 3.28 -15.38
CA LEU A 71 -7.31 3.38 -15.11
C LEU A 71 -7.62 3.31 -13.61
N ALA A 72 -6.94 2.44 -12.87
CA ALA A 72 -7.10 2.35 -11.42
C ALA A 72 -6.63 3.65 -10.73
N ILE A 73 -5.49 4.21 -11.17
CA ILE A 73 -4.99 5.49 -10.65
C ILE A 73 -5.95 6.64 -11.00
N TYR A 74 -6.49 6.65 -12.22
CA TYR A 74 -7.44 7.65 -12.70
C TYR A 74 -8.71 7.66 -11.84
N TYR A 75 -9.34 6.50 -11.65
CA TYR A 75 -10.54 6.40 -10.83
C TYR A 75 -10.24 6.68 -9.36
N ALA A 76 -9.09 6.23 -8.83
CA ALA A 76 -8.71 6.54 -7.45
C ALA A 76 -8.63 8.06 -7.24
N LYS A 77 -8.02 8.79 -8.18
CA LYS A 77 -7.99 10.25 -8.17
C LYS A 77 -9.40 10.85 -8.27
N LEU A 78 -10.25 10.35 -9.15
CA LEU A 78 -11.63 10.82 -9.33
C LEU A 78 -12.45 10.69 -8.03
N TYR A 79 -12.26 9.59 -7.30
CA TYR A 79 -12.97 9.30 -6.05
C TYR A 79 -12.23 9.77 -4.79
N GLY A 80 -11.14 10.52 -4.93
CA GLY A 80 -10.41 11.11 -3.81
C GLY A 80 -9.61 10.10 -2.96
N ILE A 81 -9.24 8.95 -3.53
CA ILE A 81 -8.39 7.94 -2.91
C ILE A 81 -6.94 8.20 -3.34
N SER A 82 -6.04 8.26 -2.36
CA SER A 82 -4.60 8.35 -2.63
C SER A 82 -3.99 6.96 -2.79
N VAL A 83 -3.02 6.81 -3.68
CA VAL A 83 -2.39 5.53 -3.98
C VAL A 83 -0.91 5.60 -3.64
N VAL A 84 -0.44 4.61 -2.89
CA VAL A 84 0.97 4.29 -2.69
C VAL A 84 1.17 2.89 -3.26
N GLU A 85 2.03 2.76 -4.26
CA GLU A 85 2.24 1.52 -5.00
C GLU A 85 3.69 1.06 -4.91
N CYS A 86 3.92 -0.20 -5.29
CA CYS A 86 5.23 -0.86 -5.26
C CYS A 86 5.83 -0.99 -3.85
N LEU A 87 5.00 -1.24 -2.83
CA LEU A 87 5.48 -1.59 -1.50
C LEU A 87 6.20 -2.95 -1.53
N SER A 88 7.34 -3.04 -0.86
CA SER A 88 8.13 -4.28 -0.78
C SER A 88 7.42 -5.35 0.04
N SER A 89 7.88 -6.60 -0.05
CA SER A 89 7.38 -7.70 0.79
C SER A 89 7.57 -7.42 2.27
N GLU A 90 8.69 -6.81 2.65
CA GLU A 90 9.05 -6.48 4.02
C GLU A 90 8.16 -5.35 4.55
N GLU A 91 7.92 -4.32 3.74
CA GLU A 91 6.99 -3.23 4.08
C GLU A 91 5.57 -3.75 4.26
N MET A 92 5.10 -4.60 3.35
CA MET A 92 3.78 -5.22 3.46
C MET A 92 3.67 -6.12 4.69
N ALA A 93 4.69 -6.89 5.02
CA ALA A 93 4.72 -7.72 6.22
C ALA A 93 4.65 -6.87 7.50
N LEU A 94 5.48 -5.81 7.56
CA LEU A 94 5.51 -4.89 8.69
C LEU A 94 4.16 -4.20 8.90
N ILE A 95 3.50 -3.73 7.83
CA ILE A 95 2.19 -3.09 7.95
C ILE A 95 1.16 -4.09 8.49
N ARG A 96 1.15 -5.34 8.00
CA ARG A 96 0.24 -6.38 8.53
C ARG A 96 0.52 -6.70 9.98
N GLU A 97 1.79 -6.73 10.39
CA GLU A 97 2.18 -6.96 11.77
C GLU A 97 1.66 -5.82 12.66
N ILE A 98 1.96 -4.57 12.32
CA ILE A 98 1.58 -3.37 13.08
C ILE A 98 0.06 -3.20 13.18
N THR A 99 -0.67 -3.53 12.11
CA THR A 99 -2.11 -3.20 11.97
C THR A 99 -3.04 -4.40 12.16
N GLY A 100 -2.52 -5.63 12.10
CA GLY A 100 -3.31 -6.87 12.14
C GLY A 100 -4.16 -7.13 10.89
N VAL A 101 -4.15 -6.25 9.88
CA VAL A 101 -5.05 -6.32 8.72
C VAL A 101 -4.52 -7.25 7.64
N SER A 102 -5.39 -8.10 7.09
CA SER A 102 -5.11 -8.89 5.89
C SER A 102 -5.28 -8.06 4.62
N PRO A 103 -4.58 -8.38 3.51
CA PRO A 103 -4.82 -7.72 2.24
C PRO A 103 -6.25 -7.90 1.74
N TYR A 104 -6.85 -6.81 1.30
CA TYR A 104 -8.10 -6.80 0.58
C TYR A 104 -7.94 -7.49 -0.79
N THR A 105 -8.79 -8.48 -1.03
CA THR A 105 -8.87 -9.17 -2.31
C THR A 105 -10.24 -8.85 -2.94
N PRO A 106 -10.30 -8.01 -3.98
CA PRO A 106 -11.57 -7.71 -4.63
C PRO A 106 -12.12 -8.97 -5.31
N CYS A 107 -13.15 -9.58 -4.71
CA CYS A 107 -13.87 -10.71 -5.30
C CYS A 107 -14.88 -10.23 -6.36
N CYS A 108 -15.15 -11.06 -7.36
CA CYS A 108 -16.09 -10.78 -8.44
C CYS A 108 -17.49 -10.38 -7.97
N ASP A 109 -17.96 -10.98 -6.88
CA ASP A 109 -19.36 -10.91 -6.48
C ASP A 109 -19.63 -10.01 -5.25
N ASN A 110 -18.57 -9.46 -4.63
CA ASN A 110 -18.67 -8.77 -3.33
C ASN A 110 -18.64 -7.23 -3.40
N ILE A 111 -18.91 -6.62 -4.57
CA ILE A 111 -18.88 -5.15 -4.77
C ILE A 111 -20.00 -4.39 -3.98
N GLY A 112 -20.76 -5.09 -3.13
CA GLY A 112 -21.77 -4.51 -2.23
C GLY A 112 -21.56 -4.74 -0.74
N ALA A 113 -20.58 -5.55 -0.32
CA ALA A 113 -20.36 -5.90 1.08
C ALA A 113 -19.46 -4.87 1.80
N GLU A 114 -19.55 -4.73 3.12
CA GLU A 114 -18.61 -3.86 3.85
C GLU A 114 -17.17 -4.38 3.72
N ILE A 115 -16.20 -3.48 3.51
CA ILE A 115 -14.79 -3.86 3.51
C ILE A 115 -14.33 -3.96 4.96
N SER A 116 -14.17 -5.19 5.45
CA SER A 116 -13.63 -5.48 6.78
C SER A 116 -12.12 -5.27 6.88
N GLU A 117 -11.40 -5.43 5.76
CA GLU A 117 -9.93 -5.42 5.69
C GLU A 117 -9.37 -3.99 5.62
N THR A 118 -9.75 -3.13 6.56
CA THR A 118 -9.30 -1.73 6.61
C THR A 118 -8.50 -1.45 7.86
N THR A 119 -7.48 -0.59 7.72
CA THR A 119 -6.67 -0.10 8.84
C THR A 119 -6.78 1.41 8.98
N VAL A 120 -6.53 1.92 10.18
CA VAL A 120 -6.48 3.36 10.46
C VAL A 120 -5.04 3.84 10.35
N VAL A 121 -4.86 4.87 9.53
CA VAL A 121 -3.61 5.57 9.28
C VAL A 121 -3.73 6.96 9.90
N MET A 122 -2.87 7.28 10.85
CA MET A 122 -2.87 8.56 11.57
C MET A 122 -2.49 9.75 10.67
N PHE A 123 -1.58 9.52 9.72
CA PHE A 123 -1.19 10.52 8.73
C PHE A 123 -0.57 9.85 7.50
N CYS A 124 -0.62 10.54 6.36
CA CYS A 124 0.03 10.14 5.11
C CYS A 124 0.60 11.38 4.42
N GLU A 125 1.89 11.62 4.60
CA GLU A 125 2.57 12.84 4.19
C GLU A 125 3.59 12.58 3.08
N ARG A 126 3.68 13.49 2.11
CA ARG A 126 4.74 13.46 1.11
C ARG A 126 6.00 14.05 1.68
N LEU A 127 7.10 13.32 1.59
CA LEU A 127 8.42 13.76 2.02
C LEU A 127 9.34 13.88 0.81
N LEU A 128 10.06 14.99 0.72
CA LEU A 128 11.10 15.17 -0.30
C LEU A 128 12.47 15.04 0.37
N LEU A 129 13.13 13.91 0.14
CA LEU A 129 14.47 13.63 0.66
C LEU A 129 15.50 13.84 -0.47
N GLY A 130 15.99 15.07 -0.59
CA GLY A 130 16.83 15.47 -1.73
C GLY A 130 16.07 15.37 -3.05
N SER A 131 16.49 14.48 -3.94
CA SER A 131 15.80 14.21 -5.22
C SER A 131 14.77 13.07 -5.13
N LYS A 132 14.67 12.37 -3.99
CA LYS A 132 13.75 11.25 -3.80
C LYS A 132 12.43 11.73 -3.22
N ARG A 133 11.33 11.35 -3.89
CA ARG A 133 9.97 11.53 -3.38
C ARG A 133 9.60 10.29 -2.57
N CYS A 134 9.37 10.48 -1.29
CA CYS A 134 8.97 9.45 -0.34
C CYS A 134 7.59 9.77 0.22
N VAL A 135 6.98 8.79 0.85
CA VAL A 135 5.75 8.96 1.63
C VAL A 135 6.04 8.50 3.05
N HIS A 136 5.61 9.29 4.03
CA HIS A 136 5.67 8.95 5.44
C HIS A 136 4.26 8.62 5.91
N ILE A 137 4.08 7.41 6.43
CA ILE A 137 2.78 6.87 6.82
C ILE A 137 2.86 6.49 8.29
N GLY A 138 2.01 7.09 9.11
CA GLY A 138 1.84 6.73 10.51
C GLY A 138 0.65 5.80 10.67
N PHE A 139 0.85 4.66 11.31
CA PHE A 139 -0.22 3.70 11.60
C PHE A 139 -0.64 3.79 13.06
N THR A 140 -1.92 3.53 13.33
CA THR A 140 -2.34 3.17 14.69
C THR A 140 -1.88 1.75 14.95
N SER A 141 -0.89 1.58 15.85
CA SER A 141 -0.39 0.24 16.20
C SER A 141 -1.42 -0.50 17.03
N VAL A 142 -1.67 -1.77 16.68
CA VAL A 142 -2.39 -2.72 17.54
C VAL A 142 -1.43 -3.64 18.30
N CYS A 143 -0.12 -3.46 18.11
CA CYS A 143 0.92 -4.23 18.77
C CYS A 143 1.35 -3.62 20.11
N ASP A 144 1.98 -4.45 20.95
CA ASP A 144 2.60 -4.04 22.22
C ASP A 144 3.88 -3.20 22.03
N PHE A 145 4.23 -2.84 20.80
CA PHE A 145 5.36 -1.98 20.49
C PHE A 145 4.95 -0.83 19.56
N GLU A 146 5.62 0.30 19.72
CA GLU A 146 5.49 1.46 18.85
C GLU A 146 6.54 1.39 17.73
N PRO A 147 6.13 1.20 16.46
CA PRO A 147 7.07 1.18 15.36
C PRO A 147 7.66 2.58 15.14
N HIS A 148 8.99 2.68 15.13
CA HIS A 148 9.70 3.91 14.81
C HIS A 148 10.51 3.75 13.52
N CYS A 149 10.49 4.77 12.67
CA CYS A 149 11.29 4.83 11.45
C CYS A 149 12.40 5.85 11.61
N LEU A 150 13.65 5.43 11.38
CA LEU A 150 14.81 6.33 11.34
C LEU A 150 15.24 6.54 9.89
N ILE A 151 15.27 7.80 9.47
CA ILE A 151 15.70 8.21 8.13
C ILE A 151 17.14 8.71 8.22
N LEU A 152 18.07 8.03 7.55
CA LEU A 152 19.47 8.42 7.48
C LEU A 152 19.73 9.18 6.17
N CYS A 153 20.16 10.44 6.30
CA CYS A 153 20.55 11.28 5.18
C CYS A 153 22.04 11.63 5.30
N GLY A 154 22.80 11.31 4.26
CA GLY A 154 24.23 11.52 4.19
C GLY A 154 24.64 11.87 2.77
N PRO A 155 25.85 12.41 2.58
CA PRO A 155 26.29 12.97 1.31
C PRO A 155 26.45 11.93 0.20
N VAL A 156 26.74 10.68 0.56
CA VAL A 156 26.89 9.53 -0.35
C VAL A 156 26.28 8.27 0.26
N GLU A 157 25.87 7.33 -0.58
CA GLU A 157 25.17 6.10 -0.16
C GLU A 157 26.02 5.24 0.80
N ASP A 158 27.33 5.15 0.58
CA ASP A 158 28.22 4.33 1.40
C ASP A 158 28.33 4.82 2.85
N VAL A 159 28.28 6.13 3.06
CA VAL A 159 28.24 6.73 4.41
C VAL A 159 26.93 6.34 5.12
N ASN A 160 25.80 6.36 4.40
CA ASN A 160 24.52 5.91 4.97
C ASN A 160 24.54 4.42 5.32
N LYS A 161 25.17 3.58 4.50
CA LYS A 161 25.34 2.14 4.80
C LYS A 161 26.17 1.93 6.06
N GLN A 162 27.26 2.69 6.23
CA GLN A 162 28.08 2.64 7.45
C GLN A 162 27.27 3.08 8.68
N HIS A 163 26.52 4.17 8.59
CA HIS A 163 25.65 4.62 9.68
C HIS A 163 24.56 3.59 10.01
N ALA A 164 23.91 3.01 9.01
CA ALA A 164 22.91 1.96 9.20
C ALA A 164 23.50 0.74 9.93
N ALA A 165 24.69 0.29 9.51
CA ALA A 165 25.37 -0.84 10.16
C ALA A 165 25.77 -0.52 11.61
N ALA A 166 26.30 0.68 11.86
CA ALA A 166 26.67 1.11 13.22
C ALA A 166 25.44 1.18 14.14
N LEU A 167 24.32 1.73 13.65
CA LEU A 167 23.06 1.81 14.39
C LEU A 167 22.46 0.43 14.64
N GLN A 168 22.49 -0.46 13.64
CA GLN A 168 22.06 -1.85 13.81
C GLN A 168 22.88 -2.54 14.91
N GLY A 169 24.20 -2.36 14.93
CA GLY A 169 25.07 -2.87 15.99
C GLY A 169 24.71 -2.30 17.36
N ALA A 170 24.50 -0.98 17.45
CA ALA A 170 24.10 -0.32 18.69
C ALA A 170 22.74 -0.83 19.22
N PHE A 171 21.72 -0.94 18.36
CA PHE A 171 20.42 -1.49 18.75
C PHE A 171 20.52 -2.96 19.16
N THR A 172 21.34 -3.76 18.47
CA THR A 172 21.58 -5.16 18.85
C THR A 172 22.21 -5.26 20.24
N MET A 173 23.21 -4.41 20.54
CA MET A 173 23.82 -4.35 21.87
C MET A 173 22.81 -3.95 22.95
N LEU A 174 21.99 -2.93 22.69
CA LEU A 174 20.94 -2.51 23.62
C LEU A 174 19.94 -3.64 23.88
N GLN A 175 19.48 -4.33 22.84
CA GLN A 175 18.59 -5.48 22.98
C GLN A 175 19.19 -6.58 23.86
N GLN A 176 20.49 -6.88 23.72
CA GLN A 176 21.15 -7.89 24.56
C GLN A 176 21.26 -7.45 26.03
N LEU A 177 21.58 -6.17 26.27
CA LEU A 177 21.60 -5.62 27.63
C LEU A 177 20.23 -5.78 28.30
N PHE A 178 19.14 -5.35 27.66
CA PHE A 178 17.80 -5.44 28.25
C PHE A 178 17.29 -6.88 28.40
N LYS A 179 17.65 -7.80 27.50
CA LYS A 179 17.36 -9.23 27.67
C LYS A 179 18.04 -9.85 28.88
N THR A 180 19.20 -9.31 29.29
CA THR A 180 19.97 -9.82 30.45
C THR A 180 19.36 -9.39 31.78
N PHE A 181 18.49 -8.36 31.81
CA PHE A 181 17.82 -7.87 33.02
C PHE A 181 16.47 -8.51 33.32
N GLU A 182 15.94 -9.36 32.42
CA GLU A 182 14.68 -10.10 32.61
C GLU A 182 14.89 -11.59 33.04
N GLN A 183 16.10 -11.95 33.46
CA GLN A 183 16.45 -13.24 34.09
C GLN A 183 16.80 -13.05 35.56
#